data_AF-A0A5D0SDC9-F1
#
_entry.id   AF-A0A5D0SDC9-F1
#
_cell.length_a   1.000
_cell.length_b   1.000
_cell.length_c   1.000
_cell.angle_alpha   90.00
_cell.angle_beta   90.00
_cell.angle_gamma   90.00
#
_symmetry.space_group_name_H-M   'P 1'
#
loop_
_entity.id
_entity.type
_entity.pdbx_description
1 polymer ?
#
loop_
_entity_poly.entity_id
_entity_poly.type
_entity_poly.pdbx_seq_one_letter_code
_entity_poly.pdbx_strand_id
1 'polypeptide(L)'
;MALVVLPNGRDIALTEVHLALTYGGLLEGYPMRRLNDMIVGELAQRAARVLPGAPVHVVDPPRTQESDLNSGSLPFGPVESLPSVIVMGRFSSGPVDDGKDPVLHRSRLVIVWLQDNVALPSSEGASAGLGVVEWERWAEDFEI
;
A
#
# COMPACT_ATOMS: atom_id res chain seq x y z
N MET A 1 -8.09 -2.18 -16.44
CA MET A 1 -7.26 -3.06 -15.58
C MET A 1 -5.84 -2.54 -15.70
N ALA A 2 -5.22 -2.13 -14.60
CA ALA A 2 -3.83 -1.67 -14.62
C ALA A 2 -2.91 -2.87 -14.38
N LEU A 3 -1.87 -3.00 -15.19
CA LEU A 3 -0.84 -4.03 -15.06
C LEU A 3 0.39 -3.41 -14.42
N VAL A 4 0.97 -4.10 -13.46
CA VAL A 4 2.22 -3.73 -12.81
C VAL A 4 3.18 -4.89 -12.98
N VAL A 5 4.38 -4.58 -13.46
CA VAL A 5 5.48 -5.55 -13.57
C VAL A 5 6.28 -5.48 -12.27
N LEU A 6 6.35 -6.59 -11.55
CA LEU A 6 7.19 -6.71 -10.37
C LEU A 6 8.68 -6.82 -10.77
N PRO A 7 9.63 -6.50 -9.87
CA PRO A 7 11.07 -6.58 -10.19
C PRO A 7 11.56 -7.97 -10.60
N ASN A 8 10.84 -9.02 -10.21
CA ASN A 8 11.10 -10.40 -10.61
C ASN A 8 10.55 -10.75 -12.01
N GLY A 9 10.01 -9.77 -12.75
CA GLY A 9 9.45 -9.95 -14.09
C GLY A 9 8.03 -10.51 -14.12
N ARG A 10 7.38 -10.69 -12.96
CA ARG A 10 5.99 -11.18 -12.89
C ARG A 10 4.99 -10.06 -13.13
N ASP A 11 4.00 -10.33 -13.99
CA ASP A 11 2.86 -9.45 -14.20
C ASP A 11 1.78 -9.68 -13.14
N ILE A 12 1.42 -8.59 -12.45
CA ILE A 12 0.27 -8.56 -11.54
C ILE A 12 -0.77 -7.55 -12.05
N ALA A 13 -2.03 -7.95 -11.99
CA ALA A 13 -3.15 -7.11 -12.36
C ALA A 13 -3.78 -6.47 -11.13
N LEU A 14 -3.91 -5.14 -11.12
CA LEU A 14 -4.74 -4.42 -10.16
C LEU A 14 -6.21 -4.63 -10.56
N THR A 15 -6.94 -5.33 -9.69
CA THR A 15 -8.34 -5.72 -9.90
C THR A 15 -9.32 -4.83 -9.16
N GLU A 16 -8.92 -4.29 -8.00
CA GLU A 16 -9.72 -3.39 -7.19
C GLU A 16 -8.81 -2.41 -6.45
N VAL A 17 -9.23 -1.16 -6.29
CA VAL A 17 -8.46 -0.12 -5.59
C VAL A 17 -9.35 0.77 -4.76
N HIS A 18 -8.91 1.05 -3.54
CA HIS A 18 -9.55 2.00 -2.62
C HIS A 18 -8.54 3.04 -2.17
N LEU A 19 -8.96 4.30 -2.19
CA LEU A 19 -8.15 5.46 -1.83
C LEU A 19 -8.76 6.16 -0.63
N ALA A 20 -7.94 6.56 0.33
CA ALA A 20 -8.37 7.35 1.48
C ALA A 20 -7.31 8.41 1.82
N LEU A 21 -7.75 9.59 2.26
CA LEU A 21 -6.83 10.59 2.78
C LEU A 21 -6.25 10.13 4.12
N THR A 22 -4.93 10.16 4.26
CA THR A 22 -4.20 9.73 5.46
C THR A 22 -4.66 10.50 6.70
N TYR A 23 -4.83 11.82 6.56
CA TYR A 23 -5.26 12.72 7.64
C TYR A 23 -6.71 13.22 7.46
N GLY A 24 -7.51 12.60 6.58
CA GLY A 24 -8.84 13.13 6.24
C GLY A 24 -9.86 13.22 7.39
N GLY A 25 -9.60 12.55 8.53
CA GLY A 25 -10.41 12.62 9.75
C GLY A 25 -9.80 13.48 10.86
N LEU A 26 -8.66 14.13 10.63
CA LEU A 26 -8.00 14.96 11.63
C LEU A 26 -8.68 16.33 11.69
N LEU A 27 -9.53 16.54 12.70
CA LEU A 27 -10.26 17.80 12.90
C LEU A 27 -9.40 18.88 13.57
N GLU A 28 -8.55 18.47 14.52
CA GLU A 28 -7.65 19.34 15.28
C GLU A 28 -6.30 18.65 15.49
N GLY A 29 -5.25 19.46 15.66
CA GLY A 29 -3.88 18.99 15.84
C GLY A 29 -3.07 19.03 14.55
N TYR A 30 -1.97 18.28 14.52
CA TYR A 30 -1.04 18.23 13.41
C TYR A 30 -0.44 16.81 13.27
N PRO A 31 0.06 16.44 12.09
CA PRO A 31 0.80 15.19 11.89
C PRO A 31 1.98 15.06 12.85
N MET A 32 1.98 14.00 13.64
CA MET A 32 3.03 13.73 14.63
C MET A 32 3.23 12.22 14.77
N ARG A 33 4.40 11.81 15.27
CA ARG A 33 4.83 10.41 15.29
C ARG A 33 3.78 9.45 15.88
N ARG A 34 3.19 9.76 17.02
CA ARG A 34 2.20 8.87 17.67
C ARG A 34 0.94 8.68 16.82
N LEU A 35 0.46 9.74 16.15
CA LEU A 35 -0.66 9.66 15.22
C LEU A 35 -0.29 8.80 14.01
N ASN A 36 0.91 9.01 13.45
CA ASN A 36 1.39 8.21 12.32
C ASN A 36 1.55 6.73 12.69
N ASP A 37 2.10 6.43 13.88
CA ASP A 37 2.26 5.06 14.37
C ASP A 37 0.90 4.37 14.52
N MET A 38 -0.10 5.09 15.04
CA MET A 38 -1.48 4.58 15.13
C MET A 38 -2.07 4.31 13.74
N ILE A 39 -1.94 5.26 12.80
CA ILE A 39 -2.43 5.11 11.42
C ILE A 39 -1.78 3.87 10.78
N VAL A 40 -0.46 3.76 10.81
CA VAL A 40 0.30 2.65 10.20
C VAL A 40 -0.05 1.31 10.85
N GLY A 41 -0.18 1.27 12.18
CA GLY A 41 -0.56 0.06 12.92
C GLY A 41 -1.95 -0.48 12.57
N GLU A 42 -2.86 0.37 12.11
CA GLU A 42 -4.23 -0.02 11.75
C GLU A 42 -4.43 -0.35 10.26
N LEU A 43 -3.45 -0.05 9.39
CA LEU A 43 -3.58 -0.18 7.93
C LEU A 43 -3.96 -1.60 7.51
N ALA A 44 -3.29 -2.61 8.06
CA ALA A 44 -3.54 -4.01 7.69
C ALA A 44 -4.98 -4.42 8.01
N GLN A 45 -5.45 -4.09 9.21
CA GLN A 45 -6.81 -4.42 9.64
C GLN A 45 -7.86 -3.62 8.86
N ARG A 46 -7.59 -2.34 8.57
CA ARG A 46 -8.46 -1.51 7.74
C ARG A 46 -8.60 -2.07 6.34
N ALA A 47 -7.49 -2.44 5.69
CA ALA A 47 -7.51 -3.02 4.35
C ALA A 47 -8.19 -4.38 4.32
N ALA A 48 -8.01 -5.24 5.33
CA ALA A 48 -8.71 -6.52 5.43
C ALA A 48 -10.24 -6.36 5.52
N ARG A 49 -10.74 -5.25 6.11
CA ARG A 49 -12.17 -4.91 6.14
C ARG A 49 -12.68 -4.38 4.79
N VAL A 50 -11.89 -3.54 4.13
CA VAL A 50 -12.27 -2.89 2.85
C VAL A 50 -12.18 -3.87 1.67
N LEU A 51 -11.14 -4.70 1.65
CA LEU A 51 -10.84 -5.67 0.60
C LEU A 51 -10.76 -7.10 1.16
N PRO A 52 -11.86 -7.69 1.66
CA PRO A 52 -11.84 -8.96 2.38
C PRO A 52 -11.53 -10.16 1.48
N GLY A 53 -10.87 -11.18 2.03
CA GLY A 53 -10.61 -12.45 1.33
C GLY A 53 -9.32 -12.48 0.51
N ALA A 54 -8.28 -11.80 0.98
CA ALA A 54 -6.90 -11.97 0.52
C ALA A 54 -5.95 -11.58 1.68
N PRO A 55 -4.72 -12.12 1.73
CA PRO A 55 -3.70 -11.63 2.66
C PRO A 55 -3.43 -10.14 2.40
N VAL A 56 -3.03 -9.43 3.46
CA VAL A 56 -2.73 -8.00 3.40
C VAL A 56 -1.25 -7.78 3.72
N HIS A 57 -0.56 -7.09 2.82
CA HIS A 57 0.80 -6.61 3.04
C HIS A 57 0.81 -5.08 3.07
N VAL A 58 1.40 -4.50 4.11
CA VAL A 58 1.57 -3.06 4.26
C VAL A 58 3.03 -2.72 3.97
N VAL A 59 3.25 -1.88 2.97
CA VAL A 59 4.57 -1.31 2.67
C VAL A 59 4.85 -0.22 3.69
N ASP A 60 6.03 -0.29 4.33
CA ASP A 60 6.45 0.73 5.30
C ASP A 60 6.49 2.11 4.62
N PRO A 61 5.69 3.10 5.08
CA PRO A 61 5.60 4.37 4.40
C PRO A 61 6.78 5.27 4.75
N PRO A 62 7.28 6.08 3.80
CA PRO A 62 8.26 7.11 4.10
C PRO A 62 7.70 8.12 5.10
N ARG A 63 8.56 8.65 5.97
CA ARG A 63 8.20 9.67 6.96
C ARG A 63 9.05 10.91 6.73
N THR A 64 8.40 12.06 6.62
CA THR A 64 9.08 13.36 6.49
C THR A 64 9.03 14.08 7.82
N GLN A 65 10.21 14.39 8.38
CA GLN A 65 10.31 15.25 9.55
C GLN A 65 10.42 16.69 9.09
N GLU A 66 9.49 17.55 9.50
CA GLU A 66 9.58 18.96 9.13
C GLU A 66 10.67 19.65 9.95
N SER A 67 11.60 20.27 9.23
CA SER A 67 12.83 20.85 9.76
C SER A 67 12.60 22.27 10.30
N ASP A 68 11.55 22.47 11.09
CA ASP A 68 11.35 23.76 11.71
C ASP A 68 12.14 23.83 13.03
N LEU A 69 13.00 24.87 13.12
CA LEU A 69 13.85 25.19 14.26
C LEU A 69 13.08 25.38 15.59
N ASN A 70 11.74 25.35 15.56
CA ASN A 70 10.82 25.47 16.69
C ASN A 70 10.08 24.16 17.05
N SER A 71 10.36 23.04 16.35
CA SER A 71 9.67 21.75 16.56
C SER A 71 9.80 21.17 17.98
N GLY A 72 10.77 21.64 18.78
CA GLY A 72 10.89 21.30 20.20
C GLY A 72 9.88 21.99 21.13
N SER A 73 9.09 22.94 20.63
CA SER A 73 8.12 23.75 21.40
C SER A 73 6.67 23.31 21.23
N LEU A 74 6.39 22.40 20.29
CA LEU A 74 5.03 21.92 20.06
C LEU A 74 4.60 20.90 21.13
N PRO A 75 3.33 20.93 21.57
CA PRO A 75 2.87 20.17 22.74
C PRO A 75 2.97 18.64 22.58
N PHE A 76 3.06 18.14 21.34
CA PHE A 76 3.13 16.71 21.04
C PHE A 76 4.42 16.32 20.31
N GLY A 77 5.45 17.17 20.36
CA GLY A 77 6.73 16.93 19.69
C GLY A 77 6.75 17.41 18.24
N PRO A 78 7.83 17.08 17.49
CA PRO A 78 8.04 17.58 16.13
C PRO A 78 6.95 17.12 15.18
N VAL A 79 6.70 17.94 14.15
CA VAL A 79 5.86 17.54 13.01
C VAL A 79 6.57 16.41 12.27
N GLU A 80 5.83 15.32 12.08
CA GLU A 80 6.25 14.17 11.28
C GLU A 80 5.06 13.81 10.40
N SER A 81 5.23 13.81 9.09
CA SER A 81 4.17 13.53 8.13
C SER A 81 4.41 12.23 7.37
N LEU A 82 3.32 11.53 7.12
CA LEU A 82 3.19 10.46 6.14
C LEU A 82 2.67 11.04 4.83
N PRO A 83 2.81 10.31 3.70
CA PRO A 83 2.19 10.73 2.45
C PRO A 83 0.67 10.85 2.60
N SER A 84 0.08 11.75 1.82
CA SER A 84 -1.29 12.23 2.05
C SER A 84 -2.40 11.25 1.69
N VAL A 85 -2.10 10.19 0.93
CA VAL A 85 -3.09 9.23 0.44
C VAL A 85 -2.67 7.81 0.80
N ILE A 86 -3.57 7.09 1.48
CA ILE A 86 -3.52 5.65 1.68
C ILE A 86 -4.15 4.98 0.46
N VAL A 87 -3.40 4.08 -0.18
CA VAL A 87 -3.87 3.25 -1.29
C VAL A 87 -3.94 1.81 -0.85
N MET A 88 -5.09 1.18 -1.07
CA MET A 88 -5.35 -0.23 -0.82
C MET A 88 -5.69 -0.89 -2.16
N GLY A 89 -4.77 -1.67 -2.71
CA GLY A 89 -4.93 -2.32 -4.01
C GLY A 89 -5.01 -3.83 -3.89
N ARG A 90 -6.00 -4.45 -4.52
CA ARG A 90 -6.07 -5.91 -4.71
C ARG A 90 -5.40 -6.29 -6.01
N PHE A 91 -4.38 -7.13 -5.89
CA PHE A 91 -3.64 -7.66 -7.03
C PHE A 91 -3.89 -9.15 -7.19
N SER A 92 -3.88 -9.59 -8.45
CA SER A 92 -3.87 -11.00 -8.82
C SER A 92 -2.77 -11.27 -9.84
N SER A 93 -2.05 -12.38 -9.72
CA SER A 93 -1.12 -12.81 -10.76
C SER A 93 -1.86 -13.40 -11.96
N GLY A 94 -1.34 -13.15 -13.17
CA GLY A 94 -1.67 -13.96 -14.35
C GLY A 94 -1.07 -15.37 -14.28
N PRO A 95 -1.42 -16.27 -15.22
CA PRO A 95 -0.81 -17.59 -15.28
C PRO A 95 0.70 -17.51 -15.53
N VAL A 96 1.46 -18.35 -14.83
CA VAL A 96 2.92 -18.23 -14.66
C VAL A 96 3.72 -18.95 -15.76
N ASP A 97 3.11 -19.73 -16.66
CA ASP A 97 3.87 -20.52 -17.63
C ASP A 97 2.98 -20.96 -18.81
N ASP A 98 3.49 -20.84 -20.05
CA ASP A 98 2.81 -21.30 -21.28
C ASP A 98 2.69 -22.84 -21.33
N GLY A 99 3.37 -23.56 -20.43
CA GLY A 99 3.37 -25.02 -20.32
C GLY A 99 2.57 -25.62 -19.17
N LYS A 100 1.92 -24.81 -18.32
CA LYS A 100 1.03 -25.28 -17.23
C LYS A 100 -0.37 -24.72 -17.43
N ASP A 101 -1.38 -25.47 -17.00
CA ASP A 101 -2.78 -25.11 -17.19
C ASP A 101 -3.05 -23.69 -16.62
N PRO A 102 -3.30 -22.68 -17.48
CA PRO A 102 -3.33 -21.28 -17.10
C PRO A 102 -4.53 -20.90 -16.20
N VAL A 103 -5.42 -21.87 -15.93
CA VAL A 103 -6.66 -21.67 -15.21
C VAL A 103 -6.53 -22.00 -13.72
N LEU A 104 -5.56 -22.82 -13.31
CA LEU A 104 -5.61 -23.51 -12.00
C LEU A 104 -4.75 -22.90 -10.88
N HIS A 105 -3.81 -22.00 -11.16
CA HIS A 105 -2.94 -21.44 -10.12
C HIS A 105 -2.86 -19.92 -10.22
N ARG A 106 -3.75 -19.24 -9.48
CA ARG A 106 -3.70 -17.78 -9.33
C ARG A 106 -3.29 -17.45 -7.91
N SER A 107 -2.56 -16.36 -7.75
CA SER A 107 -2.21 -15.82 -6.45
C SER A 107 -2.85 -14.46 -6.25
N ARG A 108 -3.24 -14.14 -5.01
CA ARG A 108 -3.87 -12.87 -4.67
C ARG A 108 -3.18 -12.22 -3.47
N LEU A 109 -3.12 -10.90 -3.50
CA LEU A 109 -2.55 -10.09 -2.42
C LEU A 109 -3.22 -8.72 -2.40
N VAL A 110 -3.56 -8.24 -1.21
CA VAL A 110 -3.87 -6.82 -0.98
C VAL A 110 -2.59 -6.13 -0.55
N ILE A 111 -2.16 -5.13 -1.32
CA ILE A 111 -1.01 -4.30 -0.99
C ILE A 111 -1.52 -2.94 -0.54
N VAL A 112 -1.02 -2.46 0.60
CA VAL A 112 -1.30 -1.14 1.14
C VAL A 112 -0.03 -0.31 1.10
N TRP A 113 -0.11 0.86 0.50
CA TRP A 113 1.00 1.82 0.47
C TRP A 113 0.47 3.24 0.59
N LEU A 114 1.37 4.18 0.91
CA LEU A 114 1.05 5.59 1.00
C LEU A 114 1.77 6.37 -0.11
N GLN A 115 1.12 7.39 -0.66
CA GLN A 115 1.66 8.28 -1.69
C GLN A 115 1.12 9.71 -1.55
N ASP A 116 1.81 10.68 -2.14
CA ASP A 116 1.49 12.10 -1.95
C ASP A 116 0.29 12.60 -2.75
N ASN A 117 -0.06 11.91 -3.85
CA ASN A 117 -1.14 12.29 -4.74
C ASN A 117 -2.15 11.15 -4.92
N VAL A 118 -3.26 11.41 -5.61
CA VAL A 118 -4.36 10.43 -5.82
C VAL A 118 -4.13 9.61 -7.11
N ALA A 119 -2.92 9.61 -7.69
CA ALA A 119 -2.66 8.93 -8.96
C ALA A 119 -2.64 7.41 -8.79
N LEU A 120 -3.33 6.68 -9.68
CA LEU A 120 -3.25 5.22 -9.66
C LEU A 120 -1.88 4.73 -10.17
N PRO A 121 -1.40 3.56 -9.70
CA PRO A 121 -0.21 2.92 -10.27
C PRO A 121 -0.44 2.67 -11.77
N SER A 122 0.49 3.12 -12.60
CA SER A 122 0.49 2.89 -14.04
C SER A 122 1.62 1.93 -14.42
N SER A 123 1.48 1.28 -15.58
CA SER A 123 2.48 0.33 -16.08
C SER A 123 3.86 0.95 -16.32
N GLU A 124 3.92 2.27 -16.58
CA GLU A 124 5.17 3.02 -16.81
C GLU A 124 5.76 3.62 -15.52
N GLY A 125 5.01 3.59 -14.41
CA GLY A 125 5.41 4.14 -13.13
C GLY A 125 4.91 3.26 -12.00
N ALA A 126 5.65 2.19 -11.72
CA ALA A 126 5.42 1.42 -10.50
C ALA A 126 5.47 2.39 -9.31
N SER A 127 4.35 2.52 -8.57
CA SER A 127 4.31 3.34 -7.37
C SER A 127 5.48 2.94 -6.47
N ALA A 128 6.20 3.92 -5.91
CA ALA A 128 7.52 3.75 -5.28
C ALA A 128 7.64 2.66 -4.19
N GLY A 129 6.53 2.08 -3.73
CA GLY A 129 6.50 0.94 -2.79
C GLY A 129 6.22 -0.44 -3.40
N LEU A 130 5.62 -0.53 -4.59
CA LEU A 130 5.21 -1.81 -5.19
C LEU A 130 6.41 -2.65 -5.65
N GLY A 131 7.51 -2.00 -6.03
CA GLY A 131 8.74 -2.66 -6.43
C GLY A 131 9.51 -3.34 -5.28
N VAL A 132 9.07 -3.22 -4.02
CA VAL A 132 9.76 -3.82 -2.86
C VAL A 132 9.00 -5.03 -2.31
N VAL A 133 7.81 -5.33 -2.85
CA VAL A 133 6.96 -6.40 -2.34
C VAL A 133 7.50 -7.76 -2.78
N GLU A 134 7.94 -8.57 -1.81
CA GLU A 134 8.28 -9.97 -2.01
C GLU A 134 7.01 -10.81 -2.25
N TRP A 135 6.49 -10.78 -3.47
CA TRP A 135 5.19 -11.40 -3.81
C TRP A 135 5.09 -12.87 -3.35
N GLU A 136 6.10 -13.70 -3.63
CA GLU A 136 6.11 -15.12 -3.25
C GLU A 136 6.00 -15.37 -1.74
N ARG A 137 6.35 -14.38 -0.92
CA ARG A 137 6.28 -14.49 0.53
C ARG A 137 4.90 -14.17 1.08
N TRP A 138 4.18 -13.27 0.42
CA TRP A 138 2.97 -12.65 0.96
C TRP A 138 1.69 -13.06 0.26
N ALA A 139 1.76 -13.40 -1.02
CA ALA A 139 0.60 -13.80 -1.80
C ALA A 139 0.10 -15.19 -1.38
N GLU A 140 -1.21 -15.37 -1.41
CA GLU A 140 -1.85 -16.67 -1.19
C GLU A 140 -2.27 -17.23 -2.55
N ASP A 141 -1.85 -18.47 -2.82
CA ASP A 141 -2.28 -19.23 -3.99
C ASP A 141 -3.70 -19.76 -3.78
N PHE A 142 -4.51 -19.71 -4.84
CA PHE A 142 -5.85 -20.29 -4.86
C PHE A 142 -6.12 -20.98 -6.20
N GLU A 143 -6.90 -22.06 -6.13
CA GLU A 143 -7.41 -22.80 -7.28
C GLU A 143 -8.85 -22.35 -7.58
N ILE A 144 -9.21 -22.27 -8.86
CA ILE A 144 -10.58 -21.95 -9.33
C ILE A 144 -11.27 -23.22 -9.78
#